data_AF-A0ABD5SCU9-F1
#
_entry.id   AF-A0ABD5SCU9-F1
#
_cell.length_a   1.000
_cell.length_b   1.000
_cell.length_c   1.000
_cell.angle_alpha   90.00
_cell.angle_beta   90.00
_cell.angle_gamma   90.00
#
_symmetry.space_group_name_H-M   'P 1'
#
loop_
_entity.id
_entity.type
_entity.pdbx_description
1 polymer ?
#
loop_
_entity_poly.entity_id
_entity_poly.type
_entity_poly.pdbx_seq_one_letter_code
_entity_poly.pdbx_strand_id
1 'polypeptide(L)' 'MVSPSRRALVDELGRYDRLLEIGIGTRPGVARALADRGRDVVAIDVADVADAADGHSSESPGSLRFYRADIVALAA' A
#
# COMPACT_ATOMS: atom_id res chain seq x y z
N MET A 1 8.02 -2.78 17.03
CA MET A 1 8.62 -4.01 16.48
C MET A 1 7.72 -4.51 15.35
N VAL A 2 8.25 -4.76 14.14
CA VAL A 2 7.45 -5.21 12.98
C VAL A 2 7.10 -6.69 13.15
N SER A 3 5.84 -7.08 12.94
CA SER A 3 5.42 -8.48 13.08
C SER A 3 6.14 -9.39 12.07
N PRO A 4 6.41 -10.66 12.41
CA PRO A 4 7.05 -11.60 11.49
C PRO A 4 6.30 -11.75 10.17
N SER A 5 4.96 -11.81 10.22
CA SER A 5 4.11 -11.91 9.04
C SER A 5 4.26 -10.69 8.11
N ARG A 6 4.40 -9.48 8.68
CA ARG A 6 4.61 -8.27 7.87
C ARG A 6 5.94 -8.34 7.14
N ARG A 7 7.02 -8.75 7.80
CA ARG A 7 8.33 -8.88 7.15
C ARG A 7 8.29 -9.89 6.00
N ALA A 8 7.71 -11.06 6.25
CA ALA A 8 7.58 -12.11 5.24
C ALA A 8 6.82 -11.63 3.99
N LEU A 9 5.70 -10.89 4.18
CA LEU A 9 4.95 -10.31 3.06
C LEU A 9 5.78 -9.29 2.27
N VAL A 10 6.46 -8.36 2.95
CA VAL A 10 7.25 -7.32 2.26
C VAL A 10 8.46 -7.93 1.52
N ASP A 11 9.07 -8.99 2.06
CA ASP A 11 10.18 -9.70 1.42
C ASP A 11 9.71 -10.43 0.15
N GLU A 12 8.62 -11.19 0.22
CA GLU A 12 8.09 -11.92 -0.93
C GLU A 12 7.55 -10.97 -2.02
N LEU A 13 6.79 -9.95 -1.62
CA LEU A 13 6.15 -9.02 -2.55
C LEU A 13 7.14 -7.99 -3.13
N GLY A 14 8.28 -7.75 -2.46
CA GLY A 14 9.30 -6.81 -2.91
C GLY A 14 9.97 -7.16 -4.24
N ARG A 15 9.76 -8.39 -4.75
CA ARG A 15 10.21 -8.81 -6.08
C ARG A 15 9.43 -8.19 -7.24
N TYR A 16 8.28 -7.58 -6.94
CA TYR A 16 7.42 -6.94 -7.94
C TYR A 16 7.59 -5.43 -7.91
N ASP A 17 7.65 -4.80 -9.08
CA ASP A 17 7.82 -3.35 -9.17
C ASP A 17 6.53 -2.58 -8.89
N ARG A 18 5.38 -3.17 -9.25
CA ARG A 18 4.05 -2.56 -9.14
C ARG A 18 3.10 -3.47 -8.40
N LEU A 19 2.43 -2.94 -7.38
CA LEU A 19 1.53 -3.69 -6.52
C LEU A 19 0.21 -2.95 -6.32
N LEU A 20 -0.84 -3.74 -6.12
CA LEU A 20 -2.15 -3.28 -5.72
C LEU A 20 -2.54 -3.94 -4.39
N GLU A 21 -2.86 -3.15 -3.38
CA GLU A 21 -3.42 -3.63 -2.12
C GLU A 21 -4.92 -3.26 -2.07
N ILE A 22 -5.79 -4.25 -1.91
CA ILE A 22 -7.23 -4.08 -1.79
C ILE A 22 -7.63 -4.31 -0.33
N GLY A 23 -8.37 -3.37 0.26
CA GLY A 23 -8.75 -3.41 1.67
C GLY A 23 -7.61 -2.96 2.59
N ILE A 24 -6.92 -1.87 2.24
CA ILE A 24 -5.78 -1.35 3.01
C ILE A 24 -6.14 -0.97 4.46
N GLY A 25 -7.40 -0.57 4.69
CA GLY A 25 -7.92 -0.12 5.97
C GLY A 25 -7.06 0.97 6.62
N THR A 26 -6.93 0.91 7.94
CA THR A 26 -6.17 1.87 8.76
C THR A 26 -4.75 1.40 9.09
N ARG A 27 -4.29 0.28 8.51
CA ARG A 27 -3.00 -0.35 8.86
C ARG A 27 -2.14 -0.55 7.61
N PRO A 28 -1.66 0.53 6.96
CA PRO A 28 -0.94 0.46 5.68
C PRO A 28 0.51 -0.03 5.81
N GLY A 29 0.81 -0.89 6.78
CA GLY A 29 2.17 -1.25 7.15
C GLY A 29 2.93 -2.05 6.09
N VAL A 30 2.23 -2.82 5.25
CA VAL A 30 2.85 -3.55 4.13
C VAL A 30 3.07 -2.59 2.96
N ALA A 31 2.02 -1.90 2.51
CA ALA A 31 2.11 -0.89 1.45
C ALA A 31 3.22 0.16 1.68
N ARG A 32 3.30 0.74 2.90
CA ARG A 32 4.36 1.71 3.24
C ARG A 32 5.75 1.09 3.12
N ALA A 33 5.96 -0.09 3.69
CA ALA A 33 7.26 -0.76 3.65
C ALA A 33 7.68 -1.17 2.23
N LEU A 34 6.73 -1.45 1.33
CA LEU A 34 7.01 -1.69 -0.09
C LEU A 34 7.39 -0.39 -0.82
N ALA A 35 6.69 0.71 -0.57
CA ALA A 35 7.04 2.02 -1.11
C ALA A 35 8.44 2.47 -0.65
N ASP A 36 8.77 2.28 0.64
CA ASP A 36 10.11 2.53 1.19
C ASP A 36 11.20 1.70 0.49
N ARG A 37 10.85 0.52 -0.05
CA ARG A 37 11.74 -0.36 -0.84
C ARG A 37 11.79 -0.01 -2.32
N GLY A 38 11.21 1.11 -2.74
CA GLY A 38 11.23 1.55 -4.13
C GLY A 38 10.14 0.94 -5.00
N ARG A 39 9.06 0.40 -4.42
CA ARG A 39 7.95 -0.18 -5.19
C ARG A 39 6.82 0.83 -5.38
N ASP A 40 6.11 0.71 -6.49
CA ASP A 40 4.90 1.48 -6.74
C ASP A 40 3.69 0.72 -6.23
N VAL A 41 3.02 1.26 -5.22
CA VAL A 41 1.86 0.66 -4.57
C VAL A 41 0.64 1.54 -4.77
N VAL A 42 -0.43 0.93 -5.26
CA VAL A 42 -1.77 1.52 -5.24
C VAL A 42 -2.55 0.81 -4.14
N ALA A 43 -3.08 1.57 -3.19
CA ALA A 43 -3.89 1.08 -2.09
C ALA A 43 -5.35 1.49 -2.30
N ILE A 44 -6.26 0.54 -2.21
CA ILE A 44 -7.70 0.75 -2.39
C ILE A 44 -8.45 0.33 -1.13
N ASP A 45 -9.39 1.16 -0.70
CA ASP A 45 -10.39 0.80 0.32
C ASP A 45 -11.76 1.41 0.00
N VAL A 46 -12.82 0.84 0.55
CA VAL A 46 -14.17 1.41 0.44
C VAL A 46 -14.35 2.61 1.38
N ALA A 47 -13.63 2.61 2.50
CA ALA A 47 -13.60 3.69 3.47
C ALA A 47 -12.50 4.72 3.16
N ASP A 48 -12.67 5.93 3.67
CA ASP A 48 -11.61 6.93 3.61
C ASP A 48 -10.42 6.49 4.48
N VAL A 49 -9.21 6.60 3.93
CA VAL A 49 -7.99 6.25 4.67
C VAL A 49 -7.55 7.46 5.48
N ALA A 50 -7.66 7.36 6.81
CA ALA A 50 -7.40 8.46 7.75
C ALA A 50 -5.98 9.05 7.64
N ASP A 51 -5.00 8.26 7.20
CA ASP A 51 -3.61 8.67 7.01
C ASP A 51 -3.24 8.85 5.52
N ALA A 52 -4.22 9.10 4.63
CA ALA A 52 -3.96 9.43 3.23
C ALA A 52 -3.32 10.83 3.05
N ALA A 53 -2.73 11.41 4.09
CA ALA A 53 -1.80 12.51 3.92
C ALA A 53 -0.74 12.04 2.93
N ASP A 54 -0.83 12.60 1.73
CA ASP A 54 -0.01 12.30 0.57
C ASP A 54 1.45 12.16 1.00
N GLY A 55 1.87 10.90 1.19
CA GLY A 55 3.21 10.51 1.55
C GLY A 55 4.16 10.68 0.37
N HIS A 56 4.08 11.82 -0.31
CA HIS A 56 5.11 12.32 -1.22
C HIS A 56 6.16 13.04 -0.36
N SER A 57 6.74 12.35 0.62
CA SER A 57 8.08 12.74 1.04
C SER A 57 8.97 12.42 -0.16
N SER A 58 9.43 13.47 -0.83
CA SER A 58 10.15 13.50 -2.11
C SER A 58 11.46 12.66 -2.19
N GLU A 59 11.67 11.71 -1.28
CA GLU A 59 12.92 10.95 -1.13
C GLU A 59 12.72 9.43 -1.04
N SER A 60 11.50 8.90 -1.24
CA SER A 60 11.32 7.45 -1.42
C SER A 60 11.44 7.06 -2.90
N PRO A 61 12.23 6.03 -3.24
CA PRO A 61 12.37 5.58 -4.63
C PRO A 61 11.08 4.97 -5.22
N GLY A 62 10.04 4.78 -4.40
CA GLY A 62 8.75 4.20 -4.76
C GLY A 62 7.60 5.13 -4.38
N SER A 63 6.38 4.75 -4.77
CA SER A 63 5.18 5.55 -4.52
C SER A 63 4.10 4.76 -3.79
N LEU A 64 3.31 5.44 -2.95
CA LEU A 64 2.10 4.88 -2.34
C LEU A 64 0.94 5.84 -2.59
N ARG A 65 -0.02 5.41 -3.42
CA ARG A 65 -1.23 6.18 -3.74
C ARG A 65 -2.46 5.53 -3.15
N PHE A 66 -3.36 6.32 -2.57
CA PHE A 66 -4.62 5.83 -1.99
C PHE A 66 -5.80 6.18 -2.90
N TYR A 67 -6.70 5.22 -3.11
CA TYR A 67 -7.96 5.42 -3.80
C TYR A 67 -9.10 4.88 -2.96
N ARG A 68 -10.17 5.66 -2.86
CA ARG A 68 -11.43 5.18 -2.34
C ARG A 68 -12.24 4.55 -3.47
N ALA A 69 -12.55 3.27 -3.36
CA ALA A 69 -13.41 2.58 -4.31
C ALA A 69 -14.08 1.36 -3.68
N ASP A 70 -15.32 1.10 -4.10
CA ASP A 70 -15.96 -0.20 -3.92
C ASP A 70 -15.52 -1.12 -5.08
N ILE A 71 -14.69 -2.11 -4.77
CA ILE A 71 -14.18 -3.07 -5.76
C ILE A 71 -15.28 -3.98 -6.30
N VAL A 72 -16.30 -4.30 -5.49
CA VAL A 72 -17.42 -5.13 -5.94
C VAL A 72 -18.23 -4.36 -6.98
N ALA A 73 -18.46 -3.06 -6.76
CA ALA A 73 -19.12 -2.21 -7.74
C ALA A 73 -18.26 -1.98 -9.01
N LEU A 74 -16.93 -1.91 -8.88
CA LEU A 74 -16.02 -1.68 -10.01
C LEU A 74 -15.85 -2.90 -10.94
N ALA A 75 -16.03 -4.11 -10.40
CA ALA A 75 -15.83 -5.37 -11.13
C ALA A 75 -17.10 -5.91 -11.82
N ALA A 76 -18.22 -5.20 -11.68
CA ALA A 76 -19.50 -5.53 -12.31
C ALA A 76 -19.55 -5.05 -13.77
#